data_AF-A0A1B0FCE5-F1
#
_entry.id   AF-A0A1B0FCE5-F1
#
_cell.length_a   1.000
_cell.length_b   1.000
_cell.length_c   1.000
_cell.angle_alpha   90.00
_cell.angle_beta   90.00
_cell.angle_gamma   90.00
#
_symmetry.space_group_name_H-M   'P 1'
#
loop_
_entity.id
_entity.type
_entity.pdbx_description
1 polymer ?
#
loop_
_entity_poly.entity_id
_entity_poly.type
_entity_poly.pdbx_seq_one_letter_code
_entity_poly.pdbx_strand_id
1 'polypeptide(L)'
;MEQYVIKGGNPLVGEVEIGGAKNAALAILSAAIMTDETILIENLPDVHYLVNTKHAEVPLPGGCNIGSRPIDQHLKGFRALGASVKILHGAIVAETENLHGSHIFLDVVSVGATINIMMAAAMASGRTIIENAAREPHVVDVANFLNSMGANIKGAGTDVIRIKGVEKLHRTEYSIIPDQIEAGTFMFAAAATGGDVTVKNVIPKHLEATTAKLEEIGCEVEEFDDAKIVRDTVREIGYTRGKYGFDADTCAVITAIDEQSADIAMGVDKALEAKMGEDEIDAIGAGDQGMMFGYASNETEEYMPYAINMAHKLARQLTKVRKDGTLPYLRPDGKTQVTVEYSEEGKPIRIDAVVCSTQHDPEVTQEQIHEDIKKYVFDAIIPADMVDDDTKYFINPTGRFVIGGPHGDSGLTGRKIIVDTYGGAGRHGGGAFS
;
A
#
# COMPACT_ATOMS: atom_id res chain seq x y z
N MET A 1 41.00 -19.07 7.29
CA MET A 1 39.94 -19.46 6.34
C MET A 1 38.80 -19.94 7.20
N GLU A 2 37.71 -19.19 7.24
CA GLU A 2 36.50 -19.64 7.93
C GLU A 2 35.87 -20.77 7.12
N GLN A 3 35.26 -21.75 7.81
CA GLN A 3 34.66 -22.92 7.19
C GLN A 3 33.24 -23.09 7.72
N TYR A 4 32.29 -23.33 6.82
CA TYR A 4 30.94 -23.75 7.18
C TYR A 4 30.89 -25.27 7.24
N VAL A 5 30.41 -25.83 8.37
CA VAL A 5 30.20 -27.26 8.55
C VAL A 5 28.70 -27.52 8.56
N ILE A 6 28.18 -28.16 7.52
CA ILE A 6 26.74 -28.45 7.37
C ILE A 6 26.51 -29.94 7.58
N LYS A 7 25.60 -30.29 8.50
CA LYS A 7 25.14 -31.66 8.71
C LYS A 7 23.73 -31.81 8.13
N GLY A 8 23.63 -32.44 6.96
CA GLY A 8 22.35 -32.65 6.27
C GLY A 8 21.45 -33.71 6.92
N GLY A 9 20.24 -33.87 6.36
CA GLY A 9 19.27 -34.90 6.73
C GLY A 9 18.02 -34.41 7.46
N ASN A 10 17.89 -33.11 7.70
CA ASN A 10 16.73 -32.51 8.36
C ASN A 10 15.99 -31.58 7.38
N PRO A 11 14.64 -31.63 7.33
CA PRO A 11 13.82 -30.61 6.69
C PRO A 11 14.04 -29.23 7.32
N LEU A 12 14.06 -28.17 6.51
CA LEU A 12 14.06 -26.80 7.02
C LEU A 12 12.64 -26.41 7.43
N VAL A 13 12.46 -25.96 8.67
CA VAL A 13 11.16 -25.48 9.17
C VAL A 13 11.35 -24.19 9.93
N GLY A 14 10.47 -23.21 9.70
CA GLY A 14 10.44 -21.95 10.45
C GLY A 14 10.32 -20.73 9.55
N GLU A 15 10.81 -19.60 10.03
CA GLU A 15 10.68 -18.32 9.34
C GLU A 15 12.05 -17.71 9.04
N VAL A 16 12.14 -16.98 7.94
CA VAL A 16 13.34 -16.22 7.57
C VAL A 16 12.95 -14.82 7.09
N GLU A 17 13.64 -13.82 7.60
CA GLU A 17 13.46 -12.43 7.17
C GLU A 17 14.55 -12.04 6.18
N ILE A 18 14.13 -11.51 5.03
CA ILE A 18 15.00 -11.20 3.90
C ILE A 18 15.53 -9.78 4.01
N GLY A 19 16.84 -9.60 3.78
CA GLY A 19 17.48 -8.29 3.80
C GLY A 19 17.25 -7.51 2.51
N GLY A 20 17.71 -6.26 2.47
CA GLY A 20 17.65 -5.46 1.25
C GLY A 20 18.54 -5.98 0.13
N ALA A 21 18.10 -5.76 -1.10
CA ALA A 21 18.76 -6.21 -2.30
C ALA A 21 20.16 -5.60 -2.45
N LYS A 22 21.20 -6.44 -2.42
CA LYS A 22 22.60 -5.99 -2.59
C LYS A 22 22.81 -5.22 -3.89
N ASN A 23 22.15 -5.66 -4.97
CA ASN A 23 22.28 -5.07 -6.30
C ASN A 23 21.60 -3.70 -6.41
N ALA A 24 20.58 -3.42 -5.58
CA ALA A 24 19.98 -2.09 -5.46
C ALA A 24 20.83 -1.21 -4.52
N ALA A 25 21.24 -1.75 -3.38
CA ALA A 25 22.01 -1.05 -2.35
C ALA A 25 23.27 -0.35 -2.90
N LEU A 26 24.09 -1.04 -3.70
CA LEU A 26 25.30 -0.43 -4.26
C LEU A 26 24.99 0.78 -5.15
N ALA A 27 23.94 0.68 -5.97
CA ALA A 27 23.53 1.76 -6.87
C ALA A 27 22.88 2.92 -6.12
N ILE A 28 22.05 2.64 -5.11
CA ILE A 28 21.42 3.64 -4.25
C ILE A 28 22.46 4.40 -3.43
N LEU A 29 23.43 3.69 -2.83
CA LEU A 29 24.56 4.33 -2.13
C LEU A 29 25.39 5.22 -3.07
N SER A 30 25.58 4.78 -4.32
CA SER A 30 26.27 5.57 -5.33
C SER A 30 25.45 6.80 -5.76
N ALA A 31 24.12 6.68 -5.87
CA ALA A 31 23.24 7.78 -6.20
C ALA A 31 23.09 8.77 -5.04
N ALA A 32 23.24 8.33 -3.78
CA ALA A 32 23.16 9.19 -2.61
C ALA A 32 24.23 10.30 -2.61
N ILE A 33 25.38 10.08 -3.25
CA ILE A 33 26.45 11.10 -3.37
C ILE A 33 26.09 12.23 -4.35
N MET A 34 24.97 12.12 -5.07
CA MET A 34 24.51 13.12 -6.04
C MET A 34 23.87 14.35 -5.39
N THR A 35 23.72 14.36 -4.06
CA THR A 35 23.31 15.53 -3.28
C THR A 35 24.25 15.74 -2.10
N ASP A 36 24.39 16.99 -1.66
CA ASP A 36 25.13 17.35 -0.45
C ASP A 36 24.25 17.27 0.82
N GLU A 37 22.95 16.97 0.66
CA GLU A 37 21.99 16.84 1.75
C GLU A 37 22.03 15.43 2.39
N THR A 38 21.65 15.33 3.67
CA THR A 38 21.62 14.02 4.37
C THR A 38 20.49 13.13 3.84
N ILE A 39 20.82 11.88 3.52
CA ILE A 39 19.88 10.84 3.09
C ILE A 39 19.85 9.74 4.15
N LEU A 40 18.66 9.26 4.50
CA LEU A 40 18.47 8.08 5.33
C LEU A 40 18.13 6.89 4.43
N ILE A 41 18.89 5.81 4.56
CA ILE A 41 18.67 4.56 3.83
C ILE A 41 18.37 3.46 4.85
N GLU A 42 17.19 2.86 4.72
CA GLU A 42 16.73 1.73 5.53
C GLU A 42 16.84 0.41 4.75
N ASN A 43 16.77 -0.70 5.47
CA ASN A 43 16.91 -2.05 4.92
C ASN A 43 18.22 -2.25 4.12
N LEU A 44 19.33 -1.66 4.55
CA LEU A 44 20.63 -1.87 3.92
C LEU A 44 21.19 -3.23 4.34
N PRO A 45 21.59 -4.12 3.41
CA PRO A 45 22.20 -5.39 3.77
C PRO A 45 23.58 -5.18 4.40
N ASP A 46 23.91 -6.00 5.40
CA ASP A 46 25.19 -5.92 6.11
C ASP A 46 26.33 -6.52 5.27
N VAL A 47 26.86 -5.73 4.33
CA VAL A 47 28.02 -6.08 3.50
C VAL A 47 28.95 -4.87 3.32
N HIS A 48 30.24 -5.11 3.06
CA HIS A 48 31.23 -4.03 2.91
C HIS A 48 31.09 -3.26 1.58
N TYR A 49 30.97 -1.92 1.67
CA TYR A 49 30.87 -0.99 0.54
C TYR A 49 31.95 0.11 0.58
N LEU A 50 32.43 0.58 -0.59
CA LEU A 50 33.38 1.69 -0.74
C LEU A 50 32.91 2.63 -1.87
N VAL A 51 32.79 3.94 -1.63
CA VAL A 51 32.33 4.95 -2.61
C VAL A 51 33.22 6.21 -2.55
N ASN A 52 33.57 6.83 -3.70
CA ASN A 52 34.43 8.02 -3.79
C ASN A 52 34.01 8.99 -4.93
N THR A 53 34.41 10.27 -4.92
CA THR A 53 33.69 11.39 -5.62
C THR A 53 34.44 12.20 -6.72
N LYS A 54 33.62 12.94 -7.52
CA LYS A 54 33.82 14.04 -8.53
C LYS A 54 34.84 13.89 -9.68
N HIS A 55 35.79 12.98 -9.60
CA HIS A 55 36.56 12.48 -10.73
C HIS A 55 36.47 10.96 -10.70
N ALA A 56 35.95 10.37 -11.77
CA ALA A 56 35.77 8.92 -11.85
C ALA A 56 36.96 8.31 -12.61
N GLU A 57 38.00 7.95 -11.87
CA GLU A 57 39.01 7.01 -12.32
C GLU A 57 38.65 5.65 -11.73
N VAL A 58 38.09 4.77 -12.58
CA VAL A 58 37.67 3.44 -12.15
C VAL A 58 38.61 2.42 -12.80
N PRO A 59 39.38 1.63 -12.02
CA PRO A 59 40.17 0.55 -12.60
C PRO A 59 39.24 -0.40 -13.34
N LEU A 60 39.69 -0.94 -14.47
CA LEU A 60 38.91 -1.92 -15.22
C LEU A 60 38.52 -3.06 -14.27
N PRO A 61 37.25 -3.50 -14.29
CA PRO A 61 36.83 -4.61 -13.45
C PRO A 61 37.71 -5.81 -13.77
N GLY A 62 38.52 -6.24 -12.80
CA GLY A 62 39.27 -7.48 -12.89
C GLY A 62 38.31 -8.64 -13.11
N GLY A 63 38.70 -9.59 -13.97
CA GLY A 63 37.91 -10.77 -14.28
C GLY A 63 38.81 -12.00 -14.42
N CYS A 64 38.28 -13.17 -14.04
CA CYS A 64 38.93 -14.44 -14.33
C CYS A 64 39.03 -14.63 -15.87
N ASN A 65 40.02 -15.39 -16.35
CA ASN A 65 40.39 -15.61 -17.78
C ASN A 65 39.28 -16.24 -18.68
N ILE A 66 38.02 -16.20 -18.27
CA ILE A 66 36.86 -16.78 -18.97
C ILE A 66 36.15 -15.73 -19.85
N GLY A 67 36.50 -14.44 -19.73
CA GLY A 67 36.09 -13.38 -20.68
C GLY A 67 36.08 -11.98 -20.04
N SER A 68 36.39 -10.94 -20.84
CA SER A 68 36.24 -9.55 -20.41
C SER A 68 34.75 -9.21 -20.32
N ARG A 69 34.28 -8.71 -19.16
CA ARG A 69 32.93 -8.14 -19.06
C ARG A 69 32.88 -6.85 -19.89
N PRO A 70 32.05 -6.76 -20.94
CA PRO A 70 32.05 -5.59 -21.81
C PRO A 70 31.47 -4.39 -21.06
N ILE A 71 32.29 -3.36 -20.85
CA ILE A 71 31.89 -2.06 -20.32
C ILE A 71 31.38 -1.11 -21.42
N ASP A 72 31.37 -1.57 -22.68
CA ASP A 72 31.16 -0.75 -23.87
C ASP A 72 29.85 0.01 -23.85
N GLN A 73 28.79 -0.60 -23.30
CA GLN A 73 27.47 0.04 -23.17
C GLN A 73 27.49 1.26 -22.23
N HIS A 74 28.27 1.21 -21.14
CA HIS A 74 28.45 2.35 -20.25
C HIS A 74 29.16 3.50 -20.97
N LEU A 75 30.26 3.18 -21.66
CA LEU A 75 31.06 4.17 -22.39
C LEU A 75 30.25 4.81 -23.52
N LYS A 76 29.45 4.00 -24.24
CA LYS A 76 28.53 4.45 -25.29
C LYS A 76 27.52 5.46 -24.73
N GLY A 77 26.91 5.14 -23.60
CA GLY A 77 25.94 6.01 -22.95
C GLY A 77 26.55 7.34 -22.47
N PHE A 78 27.69 7.30 -21.79
CA PHE A 78 28.37 8.51 -21.34
C PHE A 78 28.82 9.41 -22.49
N ARG A 79 29.36 8.83 -23.57
CA ARG A 79 29.70 9.59 -24.79
C ARG A 79 28.47 10.24 -25.42
N ALA A 80 27.34 9.53 -25.46
CA ALA A 80 26.10 10.07 -26.00
C ALA A 80 25.53 11.24 -25.16
N LEU A 81 25.84 11.29 -23.87
CA LEU A 81 25.51 12.41 -22.97
C LEU A 81 26.54 13.55 -23.01
N GLY A 82 27.57 13.45 -23.86
CA GLY A 82 28.58 14.48 -24.06
C GLY A 82 29.90 14.28 -23.28
N ALA A 83 30.09 13.16 -22.59
CA ALA A 83 31.35 12.90 -21.88
C ALA A 83 32.46 12.37 -22.80
N SER A 84 33.67 12.90 -22.63
CA SER A 84 34.88 12.32 -23.21
C SER A 84 35.33 11.15 -22.33
N VAL A 85 35.34 9.94 -22.89
CA VAL A 85 35.71 8.72 -22.16
C VAL A 85 36.93 8.07 -22.79
N LYS A 86 38.00 7.96 -22.01
CA LYS A 86 39.31 7.38 -22.38
C LYS A 86 39.66 6.22 -21.46
N ILE A 87 40.44 5.27 -21.97
CA ILE A 87 41.03 4.19 -21.16
C ILE A 87 42.51 4.50 -21.05
N LEU A 88 42.99 4.80 -19.84
CA LEU A 88 44.37 5.16 -19.56
C LEU A 88 44.90 4.22 -18.47
N HIS A 89 46.04 3.57 -18.70
CA HIS A 89 46.71 2.69 -17.73
C HIS A 89 45.82 1.60 -17.09
N GLY A 90 44.82 1.09 -17.82
CA GLY A 90 43.89 0.08 -17.29
C GLY A 90 42.79 0.66 -16.39
N ALA A 91 42.59 1.98 -16.38
CA ALA A 91 41.46 2.66 -15.77
C ALA A 91 40.60 3.35 -16.83
N ILE A 92 39.31 3.43 -16.56
CA ILE A 92 38.35 4.22 -17.32
C ILE A 92 38.35 5.62 -16.71
N VAL A 93 38.60 6.63 -17.56
CA VAL A 93 38.54 8.04 -17.20
C VAL A 93 37.44 8.70 -18.03
N ALA A 94 36.43 9.25 -17.36
CA ALA A 94 35.32 9.97 -17.98
C ALA A 94 35.30 11.43 -17.51
N GLU A 95 35.32 12.36 -18.45
CA GLU A 95 35.37 13.80 -18.18
C GLU A 95 34.33 14.54 -19.02
N THR A 96 33.72 15.58 -18.47
CA THR A 96 32.78 16.44 -19.18
C THR A 96 32.72 17.82 -18.51
N GLU A 97 32.50 18.86 -19.31
CA GLU A 97 32.17 20.20 -18.79
C GLU A 97 30.68 20.29 -18.46
N ASN A 98 29.82 19.70 -19.29
CA ASN A 98 28.36 19.67 -19.11
C ASN A 98 27.78 18.40 -19.74
N LEU A 99 26.89 17.71 -19.02
CA LEU A 99 26.10 16.62 -19.59
C LEU A 99 24.85 17.19 -20.26
N HIS A 100 24.49 16.62 -21.41
CA HIS A 100 23.27 16.94 -22.13
C HIS A 100 22.44 15.68 -22.41
N GLY A 101 21.13 15.85 -22.47
CA GLY A 101 20.20 14.79 -22.79
C GLY A 101 20.39 14.28 -24.22
N SER A 102 20.14 12.99 -24.42
CA SER A 102 20.31 12.33 -25.72
C SER A 102 19.42 11.09 -25.86
N HIS A 103 19.31 10.58 -27.08
CA HIS A 103 18.63 9.31 -27.34
C HIS A 103 19.68 8.19 -27.45
N ILE A 104 19.55 7.16 -26.61
CA ILE A 104 20.57 6.12 -26.41
C ILE A 104 19.91 4.76 -26.58
N PHE A 105 20.36 4.00 -27.57
CA PHE A 105 19.96 2.61 -27.75
C PHE A 105 21.05 1.68 -27.21
N LEU A 106 20.72 0.78 -26.28
CA LEU A 106 21.65 -0.23 -25.76
C LEU A 106 21.68 -1.45 -26.68
N ASP A 107 22.87 -1.85 -27.15
CA ASP A 107 23.00 -2.97 -28.10
C ASP A 107 22.70 -4.32 -27.44
N VAL A 108 22.92 -4.39 -26.13
CA VAL A 108 22.59 -5.52 -25.27
C VAL A 108 21.98 -4.99 -23.97
N VAL A 109 21.01 -5.73 -23.41
CA VAL A 109 20.43 -5.39 -22.12
C VAL A 109 21.52 -5.48 -21.06
N SER A 110 21.74 -4.39 -20.34
CA SER A 110 22.74 -4.30 -19.28
C SER A 110 22.20 -3.48 -18.11
N VAL A 111 22.05 -4.13 -16.97
CA VAL A 111 21.63 -3.51 -15.70
C VAL A 111 22.56 -2.35 -15.34
N GLY A 112 23.87 -2.61 -15.28
CA GLY A 112 24.85 -1.61 -14.87
C GLY A 112 24.90 -0.41 -15.81
N ALA A 113 24.81 -0.64 -17.13
CA ALA A 113 24.80 0.46 -18.09
C ALA A 113 23.52 1.29 -17.95
N THR A 114 22.37 0.63 -17.82
CA THR A 114 21.07 1.29 -17.64
C THR A 114 21.09 2.19 -16.40
N ILE A 115 21.55 1.67 -15.25
CA ILE A 115 21.64 2.41 -13.98
C ILE A 115 22.61 3.59 -14.09
N ASN A 116 23.83 3.37 -14.60
CA ASN A 116 24.84 4.43 -14.69
C ASN A 116 24.42 5.57 -15.62
N ILE A 117 23.84 5.23 -16.77
CA ILE A 117 23.34 6.22 -17.73
C ILE A 117 22.14 6.96 -17.12
N MET A 118 21.26 6.26 -16.41
CA MET A 118 20.11 6.86 -15.75
C MET A 118 20.53 7.87 -14.66
N MET A 119 21.49 7.52 -13.80
CA MET A 119 22.04 8.44 -12.81
C MET A 119 22.68 9.67 -13.47
N ALA A 120 23.52 9.48 -14.48
CA ALA A 120 24.15 10.61 -15.19
C ALA A 120 23.11 11.50 -15.89
N ALA A 121 22.08 10.91 -16.50
CA ALA A 121 21.02 11.63 -17.18
C ALA A 121 20.08 12.40 -16.23
N ALA A 122 19.95 11.97 -14.96
CA ALA A 122 19.11 12.65 -13.99
C ALA A 122 19.56 14.08 -13.70
N MET A 123 20.85 14.37 -13.86
CA MET A 123 21.45 15.71 -13.70
C MET A 123 21.87 16.35 -15.04
N ALA A 124 21.61 15.69 -16.18
CA ALA A 124 21.99 16.18 -17.49
C ALA A 124 20.98 17.20 -18.03
N SER A 125 21.45 18.25 -18.70
CA SER A 125 20.57 19.27 -19.27
C SER A 125 19.70 18.70 -20.41
N GLY A 126 18.37 18.77 -20.27
CA GLY A 126 17.43 18.35 -21.31
C GLY A 126 16.80 16.97 -21.08
N ARG A 127 16.47 16.27 -22.17
CA ARG A 127 15.73 14.99 -22.12
C ARG A 127 16.59 13.85 -22.64
N THR A 128 16.69 12.79 -21.86
CA THR A 128 17.32 11.53 -22.25
C THR A 128 16.26 10.45 -22.46
N ILE A 129 16.47 9.60 -23.46
CA ILE A 129 15.67 8.41 -23.71
C ILE A 129 16.64 7.23 -23.83
N ILE A 130 16.47 6.22 -22.98
CA ILE A 130 17.21 4.96 -23.02
C ILE A 130 16.28 3.91 -23.59
N GLU A 131 16.66 3.28 -24.70
CA GLU A 131 15.95 2.17 -25.31
C GLU A 131 16.71 0.86 -25.12
N ASN A 132 15.96 -0.25 -25.09
CA ASN A 132 16.44 -1.58 -24.72
C ASN A 132 17.03 -1.61 -23.30
N ALA A 133 16.37 -0.89 -22.38
CA ALA A 133 16.75 -0.78 -20.98
C ALA A 133 16.48 -2.08 -20.21
N ALA A 134 17.31 -2.30 -19.18
CA ALA A 134 17.12 -3.33 -18.17
C ALA A 134 15.82 -3.09 -17.38
N ARG A 135 15.08 -4.16 -17.07
CA ARG A 135 13.74 -4.14 -16.47
C ARG A 135 13.69 -4.71 -15.05
N GLU A 136 14.85 -5.09 -14.54
CA GLU A 136 15.00 -5.78 -13.29
C GLU A 136 14.54 -4.89 -12.12
N PRO A 137 13.98 -5.48 -11.04
CA PRO A 137 13.45 -4.71 -9.93
C PRO A 137 14.42 -3.71 -9.30
N HIS A 138 15.72 -4.04 -9.24
CA HIS A 138 16.75 -3.13 -8.73
C HIS A 138 17.02 -1.93 -9.66
N VAL A 139 16.71 -2.00 -10.95
CA VAL A 139 16.75 -0.84 -11.86
C VAL A 139 15.57 0.09 -11.55
N VAL A 140 14.39 -0.49 -11.32
CA VAL A 140 13.18 0.24 -10.91
C VAL A 140 13.40 0.92 -9.56
N ASP A 141 14.03 0.22 -8.61
CA ASP A 141 14.30 0.74 -7.27
C ASP A 141 15.21 1.97 -7.29
N VAL A 142 16.29 1.94 -8.08
CA VAL A 142 17.17 3.11 -8.24
C VAL A 142 16.43 4.28 -8.90
N ALA A 143 15.55 4.02 -9.86
CA ALA A 143 14.74 5.07 -10.48
C ALA A 143 13.77 5.71 -9.48
N ASN A 144 13.14 4.90 -8.63
CA ASN A 144 12.25 5.36 -7.56
C ASN A 144 13.00 6.17 -6.51
N PHE A 145 14.18 5.73 -6.09
CA PHE A 145 15.07 6.47 -5.20
C PHE A 145 15.47 7.83 -5.79
N LEU A 146 15.92 7.88 -7.04
CA LEU A 146 16.26 9.15 -7.70
C LEU A 146 15.04 10.06 -7.81
N ASN A 147 13.86 9.52 -8.12
CA ASN A 147 12.61 10.29 -8.15
C ASN A 147 12.21 10.80 -6.76
N SER A 148 12.44 10.04 -5.68
CA SER A 148 12.17 10.49 -4.30
C SER A 148 13.13 11.61 -3.86
N MET A 149 14.31 11.72 -4.50
CA MET A 149 15.22 12.86 -4.39
C MET A 149 14.83 14.05 -5.31
N GLY A 150 13.80 13.92 -6.14
CA GLY A 150 13.32 14.98 -7.04
C GLY A 150 13.70 14.84 -8.51
N ALA A 151 14.27 13.71 -8.94
CA ALA A 151 14.47 13.43 -10.36
C ALA A 151 13.14 13.28 -11.12
N ASN A 152 13.22 13.27 -12.45
CA ASN A 152 12.06 13.05 -13.32
C ASN A 152 12.34 11.91 -14.30
N ILE A 153 12.20 10.68 -13.79
CA ILE A 153 12.44 9.43 -14.48
C ILE A 153 11.12 8.69 -14.64
N LYS A 154 10.80 8.28 -15.87
CA LYS A 154 9.58 7.53 -16.21
C LYS A 154 9.90 6.31 -17.06
N GLY A 155 9.13 5.24 -16.90
CA GLY A 155 9.26 4.02 -17.71
C GLY A 155 10.29 3.02 -17.20
N ALA A 156 10.86 3.21 -16.00
CA ALA A 156 11.66 2.16 -15.36
C ALA A 156 10.79 0.91 -15.14
N GLY A 157 11.34 -0.27 -15.45
CA GLY A 157 10.59 -1.53 -15.52
C GLY A 157 10.03 -1.84 -16.91
N THR A 158 10.12 -0.90 -17.85
CA THR A 158 9.88 -1.13 -19.29
C THR A 158 11.21 -1.13 -20.04
N ASP A 159 11.19 -1.46 -21.33
CA ASP A 159 12.38 -1.37 -22.20
C ASP A 159 12.73 0.06 -22.62
N VAL A 160 11.92 1.06 -22.25
CA VAL A 160 12.17 2.46 -22.58
C VAL A 160 12.08 3.34 -21.33
N ILE A 161 13.22 3.92 -20.94
CA ILE A 161 13.30 4.86 -19.81
C ILE A 161 13.45 6.28 -20.36
N ARG A 162 12.62 7.20 -19.89
CA ARG A 162 12.61 8.61 -20.29
C ARG A 162 12.94 9.46 -19.07
N ILE A 163 13.96 10.30 -19.22
CA ILE A 163 14.52 11.09 -18.13
C ILE A 163 14.53 12.55 -18.56
N LYS A 164 13.98 13.42 -17.73
CA LYS A 164 14.16 14.87 -17.86
C LYS A 164 15.10 15.29 -16.74
N GLY A 165 16.31 15.73 -17.09
CA GLY A 165 17.27 16.09 -16.06
C GLY A 165 16.86 17.33 -15.28
N VAL A 166 17.31 17.36 -14.03
CA VAL A 166 17.01 18.39 -13.03
C VAL A 166 18.29 19.08 -12.58
N GLU A 167 18.16 20.30 -12.05
CA GLU A 167 19.30 21.09 -11.60
C GLU A 167 19.85 20.61 -10.25
N LYS A 168 18.98 20.08 -9.39
CA LYS A 168 19.33 19.67 -8.02
C LYS A 168 18.49 18.48 -7.58
N LEU A 169 19.11 17.62 -6.77
CA LEU A 169 18.46 16.56 -6.00
C LEU A 169 18.48 16.89 -4.50
N HIS A 170 17.47 16.41 -3.77
CA HIS A 170 17.18 16.77 -2.39
C HIS A 170 17.30 15.59 -1.44
N ARG A 171 17.28 15.87 -0.12
CA ARG A 171 17.15 14.84 0.91
C ARG A 171 15.94 13.94 0.68
N THR A 172 16.09 12.69 1.05
CA THR A 172 15.01 11.71 1.06
C THR A 172 15.27 10.66 2.14
N GLU A 173 14.22 9.94 2.50
CA GLU A 173 14.28 8.75 3.35
C GLU A 173 13.77 7.60 2.48
N TYR A 174 14.54 6.52 2.38
CA TYR A 174 14.26 5.46 1.42
C TYR A 174 14.63 4.09 1.97
N SER A 175 13.73 3.11 1.80
CA SER A 175 13.98 1.72 2.17
C SER A 175 14.24 0.89 0.92
N ILE A 176 15.32 0.11 0.93
CA ILE A 176 15.74 -0.71 -0.22
C ILE A 176 14.78 -1.90 -0.37
N ILE A 177 14.43 -2.25 -1.60
CA ILE A 177 13.59 -3.43 -1.86
C ILE A 177 14.25 -4.71 -1.31
N PRO A 178 13.48 -5.73 -0.90
CA PRO A 178 14.06 -6.99 -0.45
C PRO A 178 14.83 -7.74 -1.53
N ASP A 179 15.81 -8.54 -1.12
CA ASP A 179 16.64 -9.34 -2.02
C ASP A 179 15.88 -10.57 -2.54
N GLN A 180 15.38 -10.47 -3.78
CA GLN A 180 14.70 -11.57 -4.46
C GLN A 180 15.57 -12.83 -4.65
N ILE A 181 16.91 -12.68 -4.68
CA ILE A 181 17.83 -13.81 -4.85
C ILE A 181 18.02 -14.53 -3.52
N GLU A 182 18.13 -13.78 -2.43
CA GLU A 182 18.15 -14.32 -1.07
C GLU A 182 16.83 -15.06 -0.76
N ALA A 183 15.69 -14.41 -1.02
CA ALA A 183 14.36 -15.01 -0.86
C ALA A 183 14.25 -16.32 -1.64
N GLY A 184 14.58 -16.30 -2.94
CA GLY A 184 14.57 -17.50 -3.77
C GLY A 184 15.50 -18.60 -3.27
N THR A 185 16.66 -18.25 -2.69
CA THR A 185 17.60 -19.23 -2.12
C THR A 185 16.97 -20.00 -0.97
N PHE A 186 16.28 -19.30 -0.06
CA PHE A 186 15.57 -19.95 1.05
C PHE A 186 14.38 -20.78 0.56
N MET A 187 13.61 -20.29 -0.42
CA MET A 187 12.52 -21.06 -1.02
C MET A 187 13.02 -22.38 -1.65
N PHE A 188 14.10 -22.32 -2.43
CA PHE A 188 14.70 -23.54 -3.00
C PHE A 188 15.32 -24.45 -1.95
N ALA A 189 15.87 -23.90 -0.85
CA ALA A 189 16.38 -24.70 0.25
C ALA A 189 15.25 -25.45 0.99
N ALA A 190 14.11 -24.81 1.22
CA ALA A 190 12.92 -25.44 1.78
C ALA A 190 12.45 -26.59 0.88
N ALA A 191 12.28 -26.31 -0.43
CA ALA A 191 11.90 -27.32 -1.41
C ALA A 191 12.88 -28.50 -1.47
N ALA A 192 14.19 -28.22 -1.50
CA ALA A 192 15.23 -29.26 -1.57
C ALA A 192 15.29 -30.16 -0.32
N THR A 193 14.79 -29.67 0.81
CA THR A 193 14.79 -30.41 2.08
C THR A 193 13.43 -31.03 2.43
N GLY A 194 12.40 -30.81 1.60
CA GLY A 194 11.02 -31.19 1.92
C GLY A 194 10.50 -30.49 3.17
N GLY A 195 10.96 -29.24 3.36
CA GLY A 195 10.64 -28.40 4.51
C GLY A 195 9.46 -27.47 4.29
N ASP A 196 9.16 -26.68 5.32
CA ASP A 196 8.07 -25.71 5.36
C ASP A 196 8.60 -24.39 5.96
N VAL A 197 8.80 -23.39 5.10
CA VAL A 197 9.48 -22.14 5.47
C VAL A 197 8.67 -20.93 5.06
N THR A 198 8.40 -20.05 6.01
CA THR A 198 7.81 -18.73 5.76
C THR A 198 8.91 -17.73 5.44
N VAL A 199 8.87 -17.14 4.24
CA VAL A 199 9.82 -16.12 3.81
C VAL A 199 9.19 -14.73 3.99
N LYS A 200 9.69 -13.97 4.96
CA LYS A 200 9.22 -12.63 5.34
C LYS A 200 9.98 -11.52 4.60
N ASN A 201 9.38 -10.33 4.55
CA ASN A 201 9.91 -9.17 3.84
C ASN A 201 10.19 -9.48 2.36
N VAL A 202 9.18 -9.90 1.60
CA VAL A 202 9.31 -10.19 0.16
C VAL A 202 8.29 -9.44 -0.66
N ILE A 203 8.57 -9.29 -1.95
CA ILE A 203 7.62 -8.76 -2.93
C ILE A 203 7.28 -9.91 -3.87
N PRO A 204 6.08 -10.53 -3.77
CA PRO A 204 5.71 -11.71 -4.56
C PRO A 204 5.90 -11.51 -6.06
N LYS A 205 5.61 -10.31 -6.56
CA LYS A 205 5.79 -9.97 -7.98
C LYS A 205 7.24 -10.11 -8.48
N HIS A 206 8.23 -9.93 -7.61
CA HIS A 206 9.64 -10.13 -7.97
C HIS A 206 10.05 -11.61 -7.95
N LEU A 207 9.23 -12.47 -7.36
CA LEU A 207 9.46 -13.90 -7.20
C LEU A 207 8.61 -14.76 -8.16
N GLU A 208 7.77 -14.16 -9.00
CA GLU A 208 6.84 -14.85 -9.91
C GLU A 208 7.48 -16.01 -10.70
N ALA A 209 8.69 -15.81 -11.23
CA ALA A 209 9.41 -16.87 -11.95
C ALA A 209 9.90 -17.99 -11.03
N THR A 210 10.35 -17.65 -9.82
CA THR A 210 10.78 -18.62 -8.80
C THR A 210 9.59 -19.45 -8.32
N THR A 211 8.49 -18.78 -7.95
CA THR A 211 7.23 -19.40 -7.53
C THR A 211 6.73 -20.36 -8.60
N ALA A 212 6.60 -19.92 -9.85
CA ALA A 212 6.14 -20.76 -10.95
C ALA A 212 7.00 -22.03 -11.13
N LYS A 213 8.33 -21.93 -10.93
CA LYS A 213 9.23 -23.09 -11.06
C LYS A 213 9.15 -24.04 -9.88
N LEU A 214 8.89 -23.54 -8.68
CA LEU A 214 8.64 -24.35 -7.49
C LEU A 214 7.32 -25.11 -7.60
N GLU A 215 6.27 -24.44 -8.08
CA GLU A 215 4.97 -25.09 -8.35
C GLU A 215 5.08 -26.17 -9.43
N GLU A 216 5.82 -25.91 -10.52
CA GLU A 216 6.07 -26.89 -11.59
C GLU A 216 6.75 -28.19 -11.09
N ILE A 217 7.57 -28.10 -10.04
CA ILE A 217 8.22 -29.28 -9.42
C ILE A 217 7.41 -29.90 -8.28
N GLY A 218 6.20 -29.39 -8.02
CA GLY A 218 5.24 -29.93 -7.05
C GLY A 218 5.34 -29.34 -5.64
N CYS A 219 5.99 -28.20 -5.46
CA CYS A 219 5.92 -27.46 -4.20
C CYS A 219 4.60 -26.68 -4.11
N GLU A 220 4.08 -26.53 -2.89
CA GLU A 220 2.98 -25.62 -2.59
C GLU A 220 3.58 -24.28 -2.16
N VAL A 221 3.09 -23.17 -2.73
CA VAL A 221 3.51 -21.81 -2.38
C VAL A 221 2.26 -21.01 -2.06
N GLU A 222 2.18 -20.51 -0.82
CA GLU A 222 1.08 -19.65 -0.37
C GLU A 222 1.56 -18.20 -0.23
N GLU A 223 0.85 -17.28 -0.88
CA GLU A 223 1.13 -15.84 -0.79
C GLU A 223 0.20 -15.18 0.24
N PHE A 224 0.77 -14.67 1.34
CA PHE A 224 0.05 -13.86 2.32
C PHE A 224 0.22 -12.36 1.97
N ASP A 225 -0.76 -11.77 1.28
CA ASP A 225 -0.75 -10.33 0.91
C ASP A 225 -1.87 -9.57 1.64
N ASP A 226 -1.64 -9.26 2.91
CA ASP A 226 -2.54 -8.42 3.72
C ASP A 226 -2.77 -7.05 3.06
N ALA A 227 -1.75 -6.52 2.36
CA ALA A 227 -1.86 -5.25 1.67
C ALA A 227 -2.84 -5.35 0.50
N LYS A 228 -2.91 -6.48 -0.21
CA LYS A 228 -3.94 -6.73 -1.22
C LYS A 228 -5.33 -6.77 -0.61
N ILE A 229 -5.53 -7.46 0.52
CA ILE A 229 -6.84 -7.47 1.21
C ILE A 229 -7.27 -6.06 1.60
N VAL A 230 -6.37 -5.28 2.19
CA VAL A 230 -6.63 -3.88 2.56
C VAL A 230 -6.96 -3.04 1.33
N ARG A 231 -6.16 -3.14 0.26
CA ARG A 231 -6.38 -2.37 -0.98
C ARG A 231 -7.67 -2.77 -1.69
N ASP A 232 -7.99 -4.06 -1.74
CA ASP A 232 -9.21 -4.57 -2.34
C ASP A 232 -10.44 -4.07 -1.58
N THR A 233 -10.37 -4.01 -0.24
CA THR A 233 -11.42 -3.42 0.61
C THR A 233 -11.58 -1.93 0.33
N VAL A 234 -10.49 -1.16 0.27
CA VAL A 234 -10.51 0.28 -0.06
C VAL A 234 -11.11 0.51 -1.46
N ARG A 235 -10.79 -0.38 -2.41
CA ARG A 235 -11.35 -0.36 -3.77
C ARG A 235 -12.84 -0.65 -3.78
N GLU A 236 -13.30 -1.63 -3.01
CA GLU A 236 -14.72 -1.97 -2.87
C GLU A 236 -15.55 -0.82 -2.28
N ILE A 237 -14.98 -0.11 -1.28
CA ILE A 237 -15.57 1.11 -0.71
C ILE A 237 -15.72 2.18 -1.81
N GLY A 238 -14.78 2.25 -2.76
CA GLY A 238 -14.84 3.12 -3.94
C GLY A 238 -13.78 4.21 -3.97
N TYR A 239 -12.75 4.12 -3.13
CA TYR A 239 -11.59 5.01 -3.17
C TYR A 239 -10.58 4.50 -4.21
N THR A 240 -10.87 4.77 -5.48
CA THR A 240 -10.09 4.27 -6.62
C THR A 240 -9.41 5.37 -7.43
N ARG A 241 -9.48 6.61 -6.93
CA ARG A 241 -8.90 7.78 -7.59
C ARG A 241 -8.37 8.76 -6.56
N GLY A 242 -7.10 9.15 -6.67
CA GLY A 242 -6.48 10.17 -5.80
C GLY A 242 -7.23 11.51 -5.71
N LYS A 243 -8.05 11.89 -6.71
CA LYS A 243 -8.92 13.09 -6.66
C LYS A 243 -9.93 13.04 -5.50
N TYR A 244 -10.26 11.86 -4.99
CA TYR A 244 -11.14 11.69 -3.84
C TYR A 244 -10.45 11.96 -2.49
N GLY A 245 -9.14 12.25 -2.50
CA GLY A 245 -8.32 12.52 -1.31
C GLY A 245 -7.73 11.26 -0.67
N PHE A 246 -8.23 10.09 -1.04
CA PHE A 246 -7.77 8.77 -0.59
C PHE A 246 -7.95 7.76 -1.73
N ASP A 247 -7.04 6.81 -1.88
CA ASP A 247 -6.94 5.96 -3.07
C ASP A 247 -6.25 4.63 -2.76
N ALA A 248 -6.86 3.53 -3.21
CA ALA A 248 -6.41 2.17 -2.94
C ALA A 248 -5.02 1.84 -3.52
N ASP A 249 -4.67 2.42 -4.67
CA ASP A 249 -3.43 2.05 -5.37
C ASP A 249 -2.24 2.90 -4.91
N THR A 250 -2.49 4.07 -4.32
CA THR A 250 -1.46 5.02 -3.86
C THR A 250 -1.36 5.17 -2.35
N CYS A 251 -2.28 4.61 -1.56
CA CYS A 251 -2.15 4.60 -0.11
C CYS A 251 -1.03 3.66 0.36
N ALA A 252 -0.29 4.11 1.38
CA ALA A 252 0.62 3.23 2.10
C ALA A 252 -0.21 2.31 3.01
N VAL A 253 0.01 1.00 2.90
CA VAL A 253 -0.49 0.02 3.86
C VAL A 253 0.69 -0.41 4.71
N ILE A 254 0.65 -0.07 5.99
CA ILE A 254 1.65 -0.47 6.97
C ILE A 254 0.99 -1.49 7.88
N THR A 255 1.33 -2.76 7.71
CA THR A 255 0.87 -3.85 8.57
C THR A 255 1.93 -4.06 9.65
N ALA A 256 1.64 -3.60 10.86
CA ALA A 256 2.45 -3.85 12.05
C ALA A 256 1.62 -4.71 13.02
N ILE A 257 1.33 -5.94 12.59
CA ILE A 257 0.63 -6.94 13.41
C ILE A 257 1.71 -7.77 14.10
N ASP A 258 1.67 -7.78 15.43
CA ASP A 258 2.52 -8.64 16.26
C ASP A 258 1.73 -9.90 16.64
N GLU A 259 2.42 -11.01 16.91
CA GLU A 259 1.74 -12.24 17.32
C GLU A 259 1.02 -12.06 18.66
N GLN A 260 -0.19 -12.61 18.79
CA GLN A 260 -0.87 -12.67 20.08
C GLN A 260 0.00 -13.50 21.02
N SER A 261 0.31 -12.98 22.23
CA SER A 261 1.12 -13.75 23.17
C SER A 261 0.48 -15.10 23.45
N ALA A 262 1.29 -16.16 23.52
CA ALA A 262 0.80 -17.52 23.74
C ALA A 262 -0.10 -17.64 24.99
N ASP A 263 0.19 -16.84 26.03
CA ASP A 263 -0.62 -16.79 27.26
C ASP A 263 -2.04 -16.24 27.03
N ILE A 264 -2.20 -15.26 26.14
CA ILE A 264 -3.50 -14.67 25.80
C ILE A 264 -4.21 -15.52 24.74
N ALA A 265 -3.47 -16.02 23.75
CA ALA A 265 -3.98 -16.93 22.72
C ALA A 265 -4.64 -18.17 23.34
N MET A 266 -4.09 -18.70 24.45
CA MET A 266 -4.74 -19.78 25.21
C MET A 266 -6.17 -19.48 25.67
N GLY A 267 -6.52 -18.23 25.96
CA GLY A 267 -7.85 -17.80 26.38
C GLY A 267 -8.74 -17.29 25.25
N VAL A 268 -8.16 -16.99 24.08
CA VAL A 268 -8.85 -16.40 22.92
C VAL A 268 -9.10 -17.45 21.82
N ASP A 269 -8.10 -18.27 21.48
CA ASP A 269 -8.20 -19.26 20.40
C ASP A 269 -9.18 -20.39 20.72
N LYS A 270 -9.35 -20.69 22.01
CA LYS A 270 -10.36 -21.64 22.50
C LYS A 270 -11.01 -21.13 23.77
N ALA A 271 -12.31 -20.87 23.71
CA ALA A 271 -13.13 -20.55 24.86
C ALA A 271 -13.00 -21.64 25.94
N LEU A 272 -13.13 -21.26 27.21
CA LEU A 272 -13.00 -22.19 28.33
C LEU A 272 -14.09 -23.27 28.27
N GLU A 273 -15.29 -22.88 27.80
CA GLU A 273 -16.46 -23.71 27.59
C GLU A 273 -16.20 -24.80 26.53
N ALA A 274 -15.55 -24.44 25.42
CA ALA A 274 -15.15 -25.37 24.37
C ALA A 274 -14.08 -26.38 24.82
N LYS A 275 -13.24 -26.03 25.81
CA LYS A 275 -12.29 -26.98 26.45
C LYS A 275 -12.99 -27.96 27.39
N MET A 276 -14.24 -27.68 27.80
CA MET A 276 -15.04 -28.51 28.71
C MET A 276 -16.11 -29.36 28.00
N GLY A 277 -16.26 -29.22 26.67
CA GLY A 277 -17.01 -30.17 25.83
C GLY A 277 -18.43 -29.75 25.41
N GLU A 278 -18.75 -28.46 25.37
CA GLU A 278 -19.99 -27.93 24.77
C GLU A 278 -19.78 -27.40 23.33
N ASP A 279 -20.89 -27.22 22.62
CA ASP A 279 -21.06 -27.12 21.15
C ASP A 279 -20.07 -26.20 20.37
N GLU A 280 -19.84 -26.55 19.10
CA GLU A 280 -18.93 -25.89 18.12
C GLU A 280 -19.18 -24.39 17.86
N ILE A 281 -20.30 -23.82 18.33
CA ILE A 281 -20.67 -22.42 18.07
C ILE A 281 -19.92 -21.46 19.03
N ASP A 282 -19.42 -21.94 20.17
CA ASP A 282 -18.70 -21.17 21.18
C ASP A 282 -17.18 -21.45 21.18
N ALA A 283 -16.59 -21.72 20.00
CA ALA A 283 -15.19 -22.17 19.92
C ALA A 283 -14.15 -21.07 20.20
N ILE A 284 -14.50 -19.78 20.09
CA ILE A 284 -13.56 -18.65 20.19
C ILE A 284 -13.86 -17.87 21.48
N GLY A 285 -12.84 -17.71 22.33
CA GLY A 285 -12.94 -17.01 23.60
C GLY A 285 -12.70 -15.51 23.47
N ALA A 286 -13.33 -14.71 24.33
CA ALA A 286 -13.15 -13.25 24.37
C ALA A 286 -11.92 -12.80 25.20
N GLY A 287 -11.10 -13.74 25.69
CA GLY A 287 -10.03 -13.47 26.66
C GLY A 287 -10.54 -13.07 28.05
N ASP A 288 -9.66 -12.54 28.90
CA ASP A 288 -9.95 -12.27 30.32
C ASP A 288 -10.81 -11.01 30.58
N GLN A 289 -11.08 -10.20 29.55
CA GLN A 289 -11.83 -8.93 29.68
C GLN A 289 -12.75 -8.68 28.48
N GLY A 290 -13.94 -9.29 28.51
CA GLY A 290 -15.05 -8.94 27.63
C GLY A 290 -16.29 -8.61 28.47
N MET A 291 -16.76 -7.36 28.43
CA MET A 291 -18.06 -6.99 28.99
C MET A 291 -18.99 -6.56 27.86
N MET A 292 -19.83 -7.49 27.41
CA MET A 292 -20.85 -7.20 26.41
C MET A 292 -22.10 -6.63 27.09
N PHE A 293 -22.42 -5.37 26.80
CA PHE A 293 -23.72 -4.80 27.11
C PHE A 293 -24.59 -4.85 25.86
N GLY A 294 -25.68 -5.62 25.92
CA GLY A 294 -26.68 -5.68 24.87
C GLY A 294 -27.92 -4.86 25.24
N TYR A 295 -28.55 -4.26 24.24
CA TYR A 295 -29.91 -3.73 24.35
C TYR A 295 -30.83 -4.63 23.52
N ALA A 296 -31.76 -5.32 24.17
CA ALA A 296 -32.76 -6.11 23.47
C ALA A 296 -33.91 -5.20 23.03
N SER A 297 -34.14 -5.09 21.73
CA SER A 297 -35.26 -4.34 21.15
C SER A 297 -36.11 -5.26 20.28
N ASN A 298 -37.41 -5.05 20.29
CA ASN A 298 -38.35 -5.63 19.33
C ASN A 298 -39.00 -4.55 18.43
N GLU A 299 -38.39 -3.36 18.36
CA GLU A 299 -38.89 -2.26 17.54
C GLU A 299 -38.79 -2.53 16.04
N THR A 300 -37.89 -3.43 15.63
CA THR A 300 -37.69 -3.84 14.24
C THR A 300 -37.57 -5.36 14.13
N GLU A 301 -37.82 -5.90 12.94
CA GLU A 301 -37.66 -7.34 12.66
C GLU A 301 -36.21 -7.81 12.81
N GLU A 302 -35.25 -6.89 12.65
CA GLU A 302 -33.83 -7.14 12.87
C GLU A 302 -33.40 -7.02 14.35
N TYR A 303 -34.36 -6.86 15.29
CA TYR A 303 -34.14 -6.71 16.73
C TYR A 303 -33.19 -5.57 17.12
N MET A 304 -33.16 -4.51 16.31
CA MET A 304 -32.37 -3.29 16.53
C MET A 304 -33.30 -2.10 16.84
N PRO A 305 -32.84 -1.09 17.62
CA PRO A 305 -33.61 0.13 17.80
C PRO A 305 -33.96 0.78 16.46
N TYR A 306 -35.16 1.34 16.34
CA TYR A 306 -35.71 1.80 15.07
C TYR A 306 -34.83 2.86 14.40
N ALA A 307 -34.33 3.82 15.18
CA ALA A 307 -33.52 4.94 14.68
C ALA A 307 -32.22 4.48 13.99
N ILE A 308 -31.45 3.60 14.63
CA ILE A 308 -30.18 3.09 14.07
C ILE A 308 -30.42 2.15 12.89
N ASN A 309 -31.45 1.30 12.98
CA ASN A 309 -31.85 0.43 11.87
C ASN A 309 -32.19 1.26 10.62
N MET A 310 -32.98 2.32 10.78
CA MET A 310 -33.36 3.21 9.70
C MET A 310 -32.15 3.97 9.13
N ALA A 311 -31.26 4.49 9.99
CA ALA A 311 -30.03 5.13 9.55
C ALA A 311 -29.16 4.18 8.69
N HIS A 312 -28.99 2.92 9.11
CA HIS A 312 -28.27 1.91 8.35
C HIS A 312 -28.93 1.59 7.00
N LYS A 313 -30.26 1.50 6.96
CA LYS A 313 -31.01 1.29 5.70
C LYS A 313 -30.78 2.46 4.73
N LEU A 314 -30.77 3.69 5.21
CA LEU A 314 -30.47 4.88 4.41
C LEU A 314 -29.02 4.88 3.88
N ALA A 315 -28.04 4.54 4.73
CA ALA A 315 -26.63 4.44 4.33
C ALA A 315 -26.38 3.35 3.27
N ARG A 316 -27.05 2.20 3.41
CA ARG A 316 -27.02 1.12 2.41
C ARG A 316 -27.62 1.58 1.09
N GLN A 317 -28.74 2.30 1.13
CA GLN A 317 -29.37 2.83 -0.07
C GLN A 317 -28.48 3.86 -0.79
N LEU A 318 -27.83 4.76 -0.05
CA LEU A 318 -26.81 5.68 -0.60
C LEU A 318 -25.70 4.94 -1.36
N THR A 319 -25.20 3.85 -0.76
CA THR A 319 -24.17 3.02 -1.40
C THR A 319 -24.70 2.35 -2.67
N LYS A 320 -25.94 1.85 -2.65
CA LYS A 320 -26.58 1.21 -3.80
C LYS A 320 -26.72 2.17 -4.98
N VAL A 321 -27.35 3.33 -4.78
CA VAL A 321 -27.59 4.32 -5.85
C VAL A 321 -26.31 4.93 -6.41
N ARG A 322 -25.22 4.89 -5.64
CA ARG A 322 -23.87 5.23 -6.11
C ARG A 322 -23.27 4.12 -6.97
N LYS A 323 -23.27 2.88 -6.47
CA LYS A 323 -22.63 1.73 -7.14
C LYS A 323 -23.35 1.29 -8.41
N ASP A 324 -24.68 1.43 -8.48
CA ASP A 324 -25.47 1.11 -9.67
C ASP A 324 -25.51 2.24 -10.72
N GLY A 325 -24.92 3.40 -10.40
CA GLY A 325 -24.82 4.54 -11.31
C GLY A 325 -26.09 5.39 -11.40
N THR A 326 -27.11 5.17 -10.56
CA THR A 326 -28.32 6.01 -10.50
C THR A 326 -27.96 7.46 -10.18
N LEU A 327 -27.07 7.68 -9.21
CA LEU A 327 -26.54 8.99 -8.81
C LEU A 327 -25.01 9.00 -8.98
N PRO A 328 -24.50 9.19 -10.21
CA PRO A 328 -23.08 8.97 -10.54
C PRO A 328 -22.13 10.03 -9.96
N TYR A 329 -22.67 11.15 -9.48
CA TYR A 329 -21.90 12.23 -8.86
C TYR A 329 -21.60 11.98 -7.38
N LEU A 330 -22.19 10.94 -6.78
CA LEU A 330 -21.95 10.59 -5.38
C LEU A 330 -20.58 9.95 -5.21
N ARG A 331 -19.92 10.28 -4.10
CA ARG A 331 -18.61 9.77 -3.71
C ARG A 331 -18.72 8.86 -2.47
N PRO A 332 -17.64 8.16 -2.08
CA PRO A 332 -17.74 7.08 -1.09
C PRO A 332 -18.16 7.48 0.33
N ASP A 333 -17.96 8.74 0.74
CA ASP A 333 -18.26 9.18 2.12
C ASP A 333 -19.71 9.69 2.26
N GLY A 334 -20.41 9.22 3.31
CA GLY A 334 -21.79 9.56 3.59
C GLY A 334 -22.12 9.41 5.08
N LYS A 335 -23.08 10.20 5.57
CA LYS A 335 -23.49 10.27 6.97
C LYS A 335 -25.00 10.32 7.04
N THR A 336 -25.59 9.47 7.86
CA THR A 336 -27.04 9.40 8.07
C THR A 336 -27.35 9.49 9.55
N GLN A 337 -28.39 10.25 9.90
CA GLN A 337 -28.92 10.30 11.26
C GLN A 337 -30.44 10.33 11.19
N VAL A 338 -31.10 9.60 12.08
CA VAL A 338 -32.56 9.55 12.18
C VAL A 338 -32.95 9.84 13.62
N THR A 339 -33.82 10.81 13.81
CA THR A 339 -34.44 11.15 15.09
C THR A 339 -35.88 10.67 15.07
N VAL A 340 -36.25 9.87 16.06
CA VAL A 340 -37.55 9.19 16.13
C VAL A 340 -38.28 9.65 17.39
N GLU A 341 -39.55 9.97 17.22
CA GLU A 341 -40.50 10.24 18.30
C GLU A 341 -41.12 8.92 18.77
N TYR A 342 -41.19 8.75 20.09
CA TYR A 342 -41.71 7.54 20.72
C TYR A 342 -42.97 7.87 21.52
N SER A 343 -43.95 6.95 21.49
CA SER A 343 -45.13 7.00 22.36
C SER A 343 -44.74 6.83 23.83
N GLU A 344 -45.66 7.11 24.76
CA GLU A 344 -45.50 6.77 26.19
C GLU A 344 -45.23 5.28 26.44
N GLU A 345 -45.70 4.38 25.55
CA GLU A 345 -45.43 2.94 25.60
C GLU A 345 -44.04 2.54 25.05
N GLY A 346 -43.21 3.51 24.64
CA GLY A 346 -41.88 3.25 24.09
C GLY A 346 -41.85 2.71 22.66
N LYS A 347 -42.95 2.83 21.89
CA LYS A 347 -43.00 2.46 20.47
C LYS A 347 -42.64 3.64 19.57
N PRO A 348 -41.88 3.42 18.48
CA PRO A 348 -41.64 4.45 17.48
C PRO A 348 -42.95 4.80 16.78
N ILE A 349 -43.29 6.09 16.73
CA ILE A 349 -44.55 6.56 16.12
C ILE A 349 -44.33 7.50 14.93
N ARG A 350 -43.21 8.22 14.90
CA ARG A 350 -42.93 9.22 13.86
C ARG A 350 -41.44 9.52 13.77
N ILE A 351 -40.95 9.84 12.58
CA ILE A 351 -39.62 10.41 12.39
C ILE A 351 -39.72 11.94 12.49
N ASP A 352 -39.06 12.53 13.49
CA ASP A 352 -39.01 14.00 13.66
C ASP A 352 -38.01 14.64 12.69
N ALA A 353 -36.85 14.01 12.50
CA ALA A 353 -35.79 14.53 11.66
C ALA A 353 -34.95 13.44 11.01
N VAL A 354 -34.58 13.65 9.75
CA VAL A 354 -33.62 12.83 9.02
C VAL A 354 -32.52 13.69 8.44
N VAL A 355 -31.28 13.31 8.71
CA VAL A 355 -30.09 13.95 8.14
C VAL A 355 -29.44 12.97 7.17
N CYS A 356 -29.12 13.45 5.97
CA CYS A 356 -28.27 12.77 5.01
C CYS A 356 -27.23 13.75 4.49
N SER A 357 -25.98 13.56 4.88
CA SER A 357 -24.85 14.27 4.28
C SER A 357 -24.09 13.30 3.38
N THR A 358 -23.85 13.67 2.14
CA THR A 358 -23.16 12.79 1.18
C THR A 358 -22.07 13.55 0.45
N GLN A 359 -20.92 12.91 0.31
CA GLN A 359 -19.82 13.42 -0.48
C GLN A 359 -20.21 13.40 -1.95
N HIS A 360 -19.85 14.45 -2.68
CA HIS A 360 -20.28 14.65 -4.06
C HIS A 360 -19.22 15.31 -4.93
N ASP A 361 -19.42 15.23 -6.24
CA ASP A 361 -18.62 15.96 -7.21
C ASP A 361 -18.79 17.49 -7.07
N PRO A 362 -17.73 18.29 -7.31
CA PRO A 362 -17.80 19.74 -7.13
C PRO A 362 -18.73 20.47 -8.11
N GLU A 363 -19.14 19.81 -9.20
CA GLU A 363 -19.95 20.37 -10.26
C GLU A 363 -21.47 20.22 -10.04
N VAL A 364 -21.92 19.35 -9.12
CA VAL A 364 -23.37 19.16 -8.84
C VAL A 364 -23.91 20.27 -7.94
N THR A 365 -25.12 20.73 -8.22
CA THR A 365 -25.80 21.78 -7.44
C THR A 365 -26.48 21.21 -6.19
N GLN A 366 -26.64 22.04 -5.16
CA GLN A 366 -27.29 21.59 -3.92
C GLN A 366 -28.77 21.28 -4.14
N GLU A 367 -29.43 21.99 -5.05
CA GLU A 367 -30.82 21.75 -5.43
C GLU A 367 -30.99 20.35 -6.03
N GLN A 368 -30.09 19.96 -6.94
CA GLN A 368 -30.09 18.62 -7.53
C GLN A 368 -29.87 17.54 -6.47
N ILE A 369 -28.92 17.74 -5.56
CA ILE A 369 -28.66 16.79 -4.47
C ILE A 369 -29.90 16.67 -3.57
N HIS A 370 -30.57 17.78 -3.25
CA HIS A 370 -31.78 17.75 -2.43
C HIS A 370 -32.90 16.92 -3.08
N GLU A 371 -33.19 17.18 -4.36
CA GLU A 371 -34.23 16.46 -5.09
C GLU A 371 -33.90 14.96 -5.21
N ASP A 372 -32.66 14.63 -5.55
CA ASP A 372 -32.23 13.25 -5.76
C ASP A 372 -32.18 12.44 -4.46
N ILE A 373 -31.62 12.99 -3.39
CA ILE A 373 -31.56 12.30 -2.09
C ILE A 373 -32.97 12.12 -1.53
N LYS A 374 -33.85 13.11 -1.69
CA LYS A 374 -35.25 12.97 -1.29
C LYS A 374 -35.92 11.81 -2.04
N LYS A 375 -35.81 11.78 -3.37
CA LYS A 375 -36.46 10.78 -4.22
C LYS A 375 -35.86 9.37 -4.12
N TYR A 376 -34.55 9.25 -4.26
CA TYR A 376 -33.88 7.96 -4.43
C TYR A 376 -33.38 7.33 -3.12
N VAL A 377 -33.31 8.11 -2.04
CA VAL A 377 -32.82 7.63 -0.73
C VAL A 377 -33.92 7.69 0.33
N PHE A 378 -34.51 8.87 0.58
CA PHE A 378 -35.53 9.01 1.62
C PHE A 378 -36.84 8.33 1.25
N ASP A 379 -37.47 8.71 0.15
CA ASP A 379 -38.78 8.18 -0.25
C ASP A 379 -38.72 6.68 -0.63
N ALA A 380 -37.52 6.18 -0.95
CA ALA A 380 -37.28 4.78 -1.27
C ALA A 380 -37.19 3.87 -0.03
N ILE A 381 -36.84 4.42 1.14
CA ILE A 381 -36.51 3.64 2.35
C ILE A 381 -37.44 3.96 3.51
N ILE A 382 -37.85 5.22 3.66
CA ILE A 382 -38.65 5.67 4.79
C ILE A 382 -40.12 5.30 4.54
N PRO A 383 -40.76 4.53 5.45
CA PRO A 383 -42.18 4.23 5.36
C PRO A 383 -43.05 5.50 5.39
N ALA A 384 -44.05 5.57 4.52
CA ALA A 384 -44.91 6.74 4.37
C ALA A 384 -45.76 7.04 5.63
N ASP A 385 -46.02 6.02 6.46
CA ASP A 385 -46.74 6.12 7.72
C ASP A 385 -45.89 6.65 8.88
N MET A 386 -44.57 6.79 8.68
CA MET A 386 -43.63 7.28 9.69
C MET A 386 -43.25 8.75 9.50
N VAL A 387 -43.80 9.42 8.49
CA VAL A 387 -43.49 10.81 8.13
C VAL A 387 -44.76 11.63 8.00
N ASP A 388 -44.67 12.92 8.33
CA ASP A 388 -45.75 13.89 8.18
C ASP A 388 -45.21 15.23 7.66
N ASP A 389 -46.11 16.23 7.56
CA ASP A 389 -45.77 17.58 7.09
C ASP A 389 -44.75 18.29 8.02
N ASP A 390 -44.60 17.83 9.27
CA ASP A 390 -43.68 18.37 10.26
C ASP A 390 -42.32 17.64 10.30
N THR A 391 -42.13 16.55 9.53
CA THR A 391 -40.86 15.84 9.44
C THR A 391 -39.78 16.70 8.77
N LYS A 392 -38.64 16.87 9.46
CA LYS A 392 -37.54 17.70 8.97
C LYS A 392 -36.53 16.88 8.18
N TYR A 393 -36.24 17.32 6.95
CA TYR A 393 -35.22 16.72 6.11
C TYR A 393 -34.01 17.65 6.00
N PHE A 394 -32.83 17.15 6.39
CA PHE A 394 -31.57 17.87 6.29
C PHE A 394 -30.65 17.15 5.30
N ILE A 395 -30.45 17.74 4.12
CA ILE A 395 -29.57 17.19 3.10
C ILE A 395 -28.37 18.12 2.98
N ASN A 396 -27.16 17.61 3.25
CA ASN A 396 -25.93 18.42 3.26
C ASN A 396 -26.10 19.79 3.98
N PRO A 397 -26.49 19.81 5.28
CA PRO A 397 -26.83 21.06 5.97
C PRO A 397 -25.67 22.05 6.08
N THR A 398 -24.42 21.58 6.03
CA THR A 398 -23.20 22.41 5.98
C THR A 398 -22.87 22.92 4.58
N GLY A 399 -23.67 22.55 3.58
CA GLY A 399 -23.49 22.88 2.17
C GLY A 399 -22.51 21.92 1.48
N ARG A 400 -21.45 22.49 0.88
CA ARG A 400 -20.56 21.76 -0.02
C ARG A 400 -19.75 20.68 0.70
N PHE A 401 -19.93 19.41 0.31
CA PHE A 401 -19.21 18.25 0.84
C PHE A 401 -18.41 17.54 -0.27
N VAL A 402 -17.31 18.15 -0.70
CA VAL A 402 -16.47 17.61 -1.80
C VAL A 402 -15.28 16.81 -1.27
N ILE A 403 -14.71 17.25 -0.15
CA ILE A 403 -13.61 16.59 0.56
C ILE A 403 -14.23 15.76 1.68
N GLY A 404 -13.98 14.46 1.67
CA GLY A 404 -14.50 13.51 2.65
C GLY A 404 -13.55 12.33 2.80
N GLY A 405 -13.96 11.32 3.57
CA GLY A 405 -13.15 10.17 3.89
C GLY A 405 -11.97 10.49 4.82
N PRO A 406 -10.95 9.63 4.86
CA PRO A 406 -9.77 9.81 5.70
C PRO A 406 -9.01 11.12 5.47
N HIS A 407 -9.17 11.73 4.29
CA HIS A 407 -8.56 13.02 3.97
C HIS A 407 -9.29 14.22 4.58
N GLY A 408 -10.62 14.12 4.73
CA GLY A 408 -11.46 15.18 5.31
C GLY A 408 -11.56 15.11 6.84
N ASP A 409 -11.45 13.91 7.40
CA ASP A 409 -11.45 13.67 8.85
C ASP A 409 -10.00 13.38 9.31
N SER A 410 -9.25 14.42 9.69
CA SER A 410 -7.90 14.30 10.26
C SER A 410 -7.94 13.77 11.70
N GLY A 411 -8.27 12.49 11.85
CA GLY A 411 -8.16 11.75 13.10
C GLY A 411 -9.03 10.49 13.15
N LEU A 412 -8.40 9.35 13.47
CA LEU A 412 -9.07 8.20 14.08
C LEU A 412 -9.37 8.56 15.52
N THR A 413 -10.44 9.32 15.76
CA THR A 413 -10.97 9.42 17.11
C THR A 413 -11.90 8.23 17.30
N GLY A 414 -11.53 7.29 18.19
CA GLY A 414 -12.42 6.26 18.75
C GLY A 414 -13.63 6.84 19.51
N ARG A 415 -14.05 8.08 19.19
CA ARG A 415 -15.23 8.76 19.69
C ARG A 415 -16.49 8.42 18.89
N LYS A 416 -16.38 7.72 17.75
CA LYS A 416 -17.53 7.34 16.90
C LYS A 416 -18.20 6.01 17.30
N ILE A 417 -17.73 5.29 18.32
CA ILE A 417 -18.18 3.91 18.59
C ILE A 417 -19.59 3.85 19.21
N ILE A 418 -19.98 4.85 20.02
CA ILE A 418 -21.26 4.82 20.76
C ILE A 418 -22.47 4.93 19.82
N VAL A 419 -22.43 5.87 18.87
CA VAL A 419 -23.56 6.12 17.96
C VAL A 419 -23.67 5.01 16.92
N ASP A 420 -22.54 4.47 16.46
CA ASP A 420 -22.48 3.52 15.34
C ASP A 420 -22.94 2.10 15.72
N THR A 421 -22.98 1.75 17.02
CA THR A 421 -23.32 0.38 17.46
C THR A 421 -24.76 0.24 17.94
N TYR A 422 -25.23 1.14 18.81
CA TYR A 422 -26.59 1.11 19.39
C TYR A 422 -27.30 2.47 19.41
N GLY A 423 -26.69 3.49 18.81
CA GLY A 423 -27.15 4.88 18.96
C GLY A 423 -27.09 5.36 20.41
N GLY A 424 -27.89 6.37 20.74
CA GLY A 424 -28.01 6.90 22.10
C GLY A 424 -28.71 5.96 23.11
N ALA A 425 -29.07 4.73 22.73
CA ALA A 425 -29.87 3.81 23.55
C ALA A 425 -29.03 2.96 24.54
N GLY A 426 -27.71 2.86 24.35
CA GLY A 426 -26.83 2.03 25.19
C GLY A 426 -26.09 2.83 26.29
N ARG A 427 -26.13 2.35 27.55
CA ARG A 427 -25.26 2.85 28.63
C ARG A 427 -23.97 2.03 28.67
N HIS A 428 -22.80 2.68 28.66
CA HIS A 428 -21.50 2.01 28.65
C HIS A 428 -20.67 2.32 29.90
N GLY A 429 -19.89 1.32 30.36
CA GLY A 429 -18.84 1.48 31.36
C GLY A 429 -17.50 1.84 30.71
N GLY A 430 -16.67 2.62 31.41
CA GLY A 430 -15.50 3.34 30.88
C GLY A 430 -14.35 2.54 30.27
N GLY A 431 -14.44 1.20 30.17
CA GLY A 431 -13.45 0.36 29.49
C GLY A 431 -13.54 0.39 27.96
N ALA A 432 -14.66 0.85 27.38
CA ALA A 432 -14.84 0.98 25.93
C ALA A 432 -14.04 2.13 25.28
N PHE A 433 -13.17 2.79 26.06
CA PHE A 433 -12.33 3.91 25.64
C PHE A 433 -10.82 3.67 25.85
N SER A 434 -10.44 2.43 26.21
CA SER A 434 -9.03 2.04 26.37
C SER A 434 -8.43 1.55 25.06
#